data_AF-A0A3D9BRY7-F1
#
_entry.id   AF-A0A3D9BRY7-F1
#
_cell.length_a   1.000
_cell.length_b   1.000
_cell.length_c   1.000
_cell.angle_alpha   90.00
_cell.angle_beta   90.00
_cell.angle_gamma   90.00
#
_symmetry.space_group_name_H-M   'P 1'
#
loop_
_entity.id
_entity.type
_entity.pdbx_description
1 polymer ?
#
loop_
_entity_poly.entity_id
_entity_poly.type
_entity_poly.pdbx_seq_one_letter_code
_entity_poly.pdbx_strand_id
1 'polypeptide(L)'
;MAFKSFLVSRFDHTHENTFFRTVSNELNNYFSKIEGQFILVGNLSVGGHALDAIFIKNGAIVVIDFKDYSGKLSFSENGPWRIRTENDKIIFVAGGGGSRNPFQQVNSYRFSLIHYLSDRGEKILEQKHENISWAHICGMAIFHRSIIFDNNEIPAKIQRYFHVADYKTYLEKLCDVGSTNLAFTDKEIYRILDVLSISSEHLYDATAPIDETEKTLSYDPDRMQKIQQLLPESVTGTEKKVLSFYNTMISLERLNEASVTNVFHLSVNWAQINFNQFHLDITTIPQFLNMYLQNARESFPKNLFVSLNVYFDGEEIPLFYSVFVQSEIDDYQNISIDFNSFDLFTVVLSELNLTEDIIEDISRKISEERNILDKLRVVSELLEMKISLGKTISVGLSDESRFTLQLQAEYNNWLRGKVTLPENNSVLKSFLTNEKISSFISDTPLEYVQITNLNTSQKRAVKLAFNQRLSIITGPPGTGKSQVVVNIMANAVINNHKVLFASKNNKAVDNVYQKINGLLDTEYFVRFGNNELNSVAEQVLKKFVNQITAEQIPDKKEKQASNLRKHKEFPRRKLSATTVLDTNHKASFNH
;
A
#
# COMPACT_ATOMS: atom_id res chain seq x y z
N MET A 1 -11.96 16.07 40.20
CA MET A 1 -11.18 16.95 39.30
C MET A 1 -12.09 17.34 38.15
N ALA A 2 -12.14 18.62 37.82
CA ALA A 2 -13.01 19.14 36.75
C ALA A 2 -12.53 18.73 35.35
N PHE A 3 -11.21 18.58 35.17
CA PHE A 3 -10.62 18.07 33.94
C PHE A 3 -10.23 16.59 34.07
N LYS A 4 -10.44 15.81 33.01
CA LYS A 4 -9.94 14.44 32.84
C LYS A 4 -9.48 14.24 31.41
N SER A 5 -8.40 13.49 31.23
CA SER A 5 -7.97 13.00 29.92
C SER A 5 -7.95 11.48 29.86
N PHE A 6 -8.31 10.94 28.71
CA PHE A 6 -8.32 9.52 28.42
C PHE A 6 -7.56 9.26 27.12
N LEU A 7 -6.86 8.13 27.04
CA LEU A 7 -6.15 7.71 25.83
C LEU A 7 -6.49 6.25 25.58
N VAL A 8 -7.22 5.96 24.49
CA VAL A 8 -7.71 4.59 24.20
C VAL A 8 -6.55 3.64 23.92
N SER A 9 -5.60 4.11 23.12
CA SER A 9 -4.32 3.45 22.86
C SER A 9 -3.28 4.50 22.48
N ARG A 10 -1.99 4.17 22.57
CA ARG A 10 -0.95 5.10 22.14
C ARG A 10 -1.05 5.37 20.64
N PHE A 11 -0.69 6.59 20.24
CA PHE A 11 -0.54 6.92 18.83
C PHE A 11 0.66 6.18 18.25
N ASP A 12 0.62 5.91 16.95
CA ASP A 12 1.73 5.26 16.24
C ASP A 12 2.94 6.19 16.11
N HIS A 13 2.71 7.51 16.08
CA HIS A 13 3.75 8.51 15.91
C HIS A 13 4.15 9.19 17.23
N THR A 14 5.46 9.33 17.44
CA THR A 14 6.02 9.98 18.64
C THR A 14 5.58 11.44 18.80
N HIS A 15 5.39 12.15 17.69
CA HIS A 15 4.97 13.55 17.72
C HIS A 15 3.50 13.68 18.18
N GLU A 16 2.59 12.82 17.71
CA GLU A 16 1.18 12.78 18.16
C GLU A 16 1.07 12.47 19.66
N ASN A 17 1.82 11.48 20.16
CA ASN A 17 1.90 11.21 21.60
C ASN A 17 2.39 12.42 22.40
N THR A 18 3.39 13.13 21.87
CA THR A 18 3.91 14.35 22.50
C THR A 18 2.86 15.46 22.51
N PHE A 19 2.11 15.60 21.41
CA PHE A 19 1.07 16.62 21.25
C PHE A 19 -0.08 16.40 22.21
N PHE A 20 -0.62 15.19 22.27
CA PHE A 20 -1.68 14.85 23.19
C PHE A 20 -1.29 15.13 24.65
N ARG A 21 -0.05 14.78 25.02
CA ARG A 21 0.48 15.08 26.36
C ARG A 21 0.53 16.58 26.65
N THR A 22 1.05 17.38 25.73
CA THR A 22 1.13 18.84 25.89
C THR A 22 -0.26 19.46 26.04
N VAL A 23 -1.19 19.12 25.14
CA VAL A 23 -2.58 19.60 25.17
C VAL A 23 -3.28 19.16 26.45
N SER A 24 -3.13 17.90 26.88
CA SER A 24 -3.70 17.41 28.13
C SER A 24 -3.18 18.19 29.35
N ASN A 25 -1.90 18.51 29.40
CA ASN A 25 -1.30 19.26 30.51
C ASN A 25 -1.79 20.71 30.54
N GLU A 26 -1.83 21.39 29.40
CA GLU A 26 -2.30 22.78 29.30
C GLU A 26 -3.78 22.89 29.65
N LEU A 27 -4.63 21.98 29.16
CA LEU A 27 -6.04 21.92 29.51
C LEU A 27 -6.24 21.61 31.00
N ASN A 28 -5.46 20.69 31.58
CA ASN A 28 -5.53 20.41 33.02
C ASN A 28 -5.15 21.65 33.86
N ASN A 29 -4.09 22.36 33.47
CA ASN A 29 -3.66 23.58 34.17
C ASN A 29 -4.75 24.67 34.14
N TYR A 30 -5.46 24.79 33.02
CA TYR A 30 -6.53 25.77 32.86
C TYR A 30 -7.84 25.36 33.58
N PHE A 31 -8.33 24.14 33.33
CA PHE A 31 -9.65 23.70 33.78
C PHE A 31 -9.66 23.07 35.18
N SER A 32 -8.52 22.73 35.78
CA SER A 32 -8.46 22.11 37.12
C SER A 32 -9.13 22.95 38.23
N LYS A 33 -9.23 24.27 38.04
CA LYS A 33 -9.81 25.24 39.00
C LYS A 33 -11.19 25.73 38.59
N ILE A 34 -11.72 25.28 37.46
CA ILE A 34 -13.02 25.71 36.92
C ILE A 34 -14.06 24.67 37.30
N GLU A 35 -15.25 25.09 37.75
CA GLU A 35 -16.36 24.17 38.00
C GLU A 35 -16.94 23.63 36.69
N GLY A 36 -17.22 22.33 36.64
CA GLY A 36 -17.78 21.63 35.48
C GLY A 36 -17.01 20.35 35.14
N GLN A 37 -17.41 19.70 34.03
CA GLN A 37 -16.69 18.56 33.46
C GLN A 37 -16.07 18.95 32.11
N PHE A 38 -14.78 18.71 32.00
CA PHE A 38 -13.98 18.95 30.80
C PHE A 38 -13.21 17.66 30.50
N ILE A 39 -13.47 17.07 29.35
CA ILE A 39 -12.94 15.75 29.01
C ILE A 39 -12.19 15.83 27.69
N LEU A 40 -10.95 15.37 27.70
CA LEU A 40 -10.16 15.12 26.50
C LEU A 40 -10.06 13.60 26.30
N VAL A 41 -10.38 13.09 25.10
CA VAL A 41 -10.19 11.68 24.77
C VAL A 41 -9.31 11.59 23.53
N GLY A 42 -8.20 10.87 23.61
CA GLY A 42 -7.24 10.68 22.53
C GLY A 42 -7.35 9.32 21.86
N ASN A 43 -6.96 9.30 20.58
CA ASN A 43 -6.87 8.11 19.74
C ASN A 43 -8.17 7.28 19.69
N LEU A 44 -9.28 7.96 19.40
CA LEU A 44 -10.61 7.34 19.35
C LEU A 44 -10.96 6.93 17.91
N SER A 45 -11.55 5.75 17.76
CA SER A 45 -12.12 5.31 16.48
C SER A 45 -13.64 5.21 16.54
N VAL A 46 -14.32 5.87 15.60
CA VAL A 46 -15.78 5.84 15.45
C VAL A 46 -16.13 5.68 13.99
N GLY A 47 -16.96 4.68 13.67
CA GLY A 47 -17.43 4.45 12.30
C GLY A 47 -16.34 4.07 11.30
N GLY A 48 -15.22 3.49 11.76
CA GLY A 48 -14.09 3.11 10.90
C GLY A 48 -13.10 4.26 10.63
N HIS A 49 -13.34 5.44 11.19
CA HIS A 49 -12.40 6.56 11.12
C HIS A 49 -11.63 6.67 12.44
N ALA A 50 -10.31 6.80 12.36
CA ALA A 50 -9.44 7.12 13.49
C ALA A 50 -9.22 8.63 13.59
N LEU A 51 -9.11 9.13 14.81
CA LEU A 51 -8.81 10.53 15.08
C LEU A 51 -7.93 10.74 16.28
N ASP A 52 -7.32 11.92 16.26
CA ASP A 52 -6.35 12.31 17.26
C ASP A 52 -7.00 12.58 18.62
N ALA A 53 -8.04 13.42 18.67
CA ALA A 53 -8.74 13.67 19.91
C ALA A 53 -10.18 14.16 19.76
N ILE A 54 -10.95 14.04 20.83
CA ILE A 54 -12.19 14.78 21.05
C ILE A 54 -12.11 15.54 22.39
N PHE A 55 -12.64 16.75 22.41
CA PHE A 55 -12.82 17.54 23.63
C PHE A 55 -14.31 17.74 23.91
N ILE A 56 -14.74 17.41 25.12
CA ILE A 56 -16.14 17.45 25.55
C ILE A 56 -16.25 18.37 26.77
N LYS A 57 -17.15 19.34 26.68
CA LYS A 57 -17.59 20.17 27.81
C LYS A 57 -19.09 20.47 27.70
N ASN A 58 -19.67 21.04 28.74
CA ASN A 58 -21.02 21.59 28.63
C ASN A 58 -21.07 22.63 27.49
N GLY A 59 -21.97 22.42 26.54
CA GLY A 59 -22.17 23.27 25.37
C GLY A 59 -21.29 22.94 24.16
N ALA A 60 -20.37 21.97 24.24
CA ALA A 60 -19.50 21.67 23.09
C ALA A 60 -18.95 20.24 23.08
N ILE A 61 -18.93 19.66 21.88
CA ILE A 61 -18.06 18.53 21.52
C ILE A 61 -17.22 19.01 20.34
N VAL A 62 -15.91 18.95 20.47
CA VAL A 62 -14.96 19.39 19.46
C VAL A 62 -14.12 18.20 19.02
N VAL A 63 -14.20 17.89 17.73
CA VAL A 63 -13.41 16.89 17.04
C VAL A 63 -12.07 17.51 16.65
N ILE A 64 -10.96 16.90 17.03
CA ILE A 64 -9.62 17.50 16.93
C ILE A 64 -8.69 16.61 16.11
N ASP A 65 -7.98 17.24 15.19
CA ASP A 65 -6.89 16.67 14.40
C ASP A 65 -5.63 17.53 14.64
N PHE A 66 -4.52 16.90 15.01
CA PHE A 66 -3.28 17.58 15.32
C PHE A 66 -2.35 17.63 14.11
N LYS A 67 -1.62 18.74 13.95
CA LYS A 67 -0.68 18.95 12.85
C LYS A 67 0.63 19.57 13.32
N ASP A 68 1.75 19.10 12.78
CA ASP A 68 3.10 19.61 13.10
C ASP A 68 3.69 20.46 11.96
N TYR A 69 3.00 21.54 11.59
CA TYR A 69 3.48 22.46 10.55
C TYR A 69 3.50 23.91 11.04
N SER A 70 4.39 24.72 10.45
CA SER A 70 4.52 26.16 10.70
C SER A 70 4.60 26.94 9.39
N GLY A 71 4.10 28.17 9.41
CA GLY A 71 4.18 29.09 8.27
C GLY A 71 2.82 29.65 7.86
N LYS A 72 2.72 30.18 6.64
CA LYS A 72 1.47 30.73 6.12
C LYS A 72 0.60 29.62 5.54
N LEU A 73 -0.53 29.34 6.20
CA LEU A 73 -1.50 28.33 5.80
C LEU A 73 -2.43 28.89 4.72
N SER A 74 -2.76 28.05 3.73
CA SER A 74 -3.81 28.30 2.75
C SER A 74 -4.84 27.17 2.78
N PHE A 75 -6.10 27.56 2.99
CA PHE A 75 -7.23 26.63 3.09
C PHE A 75 -7.75 26.23 1.71
N SER A 76 -8.17 24.97 1.58
CA SER A 76 -9.00 24.51 0.47
C SER A 76 -10.07 23.53 0.98
N GLU A 77 -11.27 23.61 0.41
CA GLU A 77 -12.35 22.69 0.74
C GLU A 77 -12.15 21.33 0.05
N ASN A 78 -11.71 21.35 -1.22
CA ASN A 78 -11.67 20.17 -2.10
C ASN A 78 -10.25 19.77 -2.53
N GLY A 79 -9.35 20.75 -2.62
CA GLY A 79 -7.95 20.56 -2.93
C GLY A 79 -7.08 20.36 -1.69
N PRO A 80 -5.76 20.21 -1.88
CA PRO A 80 -4.84 20.07 -0.76
C PRO A 80 -4.68 21.40 -0.01
N TRP A 81 -4.53 21.30 1.31
CA TRP A 81 -4.07 22.44 2.10
C TRP A 81 -2.58 22.67 1.88
N ARG A 82 -2.15 23.92 1.94
CA ARG A 82 -0.77 24.31 1.67
C ARG A 82 -0.21 25.17 2.79
N ILE A 83 1.06 24.98 3.11
CA ILE A 83 1.80 25.88 3.98
C ILE A 83 3.01 26.40 3.22
N ARG A 84 3.15 27.74 3.19
CA ARG A 84 4.39 28.40 2.80
C ARG A 84 5.26 28.52 4.05
N THR A 85 6.34 27.75 4.06
CA THR A 85 7.31 27.66 5.16
C THR A 85 8.13 28.95 5.31
N GLU A 86 8.89 29.07 6.40
CA GLU A 86 9.81 30.20 6.62
C GLU A 86 10.88 30.33 5.53
N ASN A 87 11.24 29.23 4.88
CA ASN A 87 12.19 29.19 3.76
C ASN A 87 11.52 29.47 2.41
N ASP A 88 10.31 30.01 2.41
CA ASP A 88 9.50 30.35 1.22
C ASP A 88 9.14 29.16 0.31
N LYS A 89 9.24 27.93 0.83
CA LYS A 89 8.81 26.71 0.12
C LYS A 89 7.38 26.32 0.48
N ILE A 90 6.61 25.88 -0.51
CA ILE A 90 5.31 25.24 -0.32
C ILE A 90 5.48 23.77 0.08
N ILE A 91 4.77 23.37 1.13
CA ILE A 91 4.49 21.97 1.48
C ILE A 91 2.99 21.74 1.59
N PHE A 92 2.53 20.52 1.34
CA PHE A 92 1.14 20.15 1.52
C PHE A 92 0.88 19.63 2.93
N VAL A 93 -0.31 19.95 3.45
CA VAL A 93 -0.76 19.49 4.77
C VAL A 93 -1.70 18.32 4.56
N ALA A 94 -1.20 17.12 4.82
CA ALA A 94 -1.95 15.88 4.61
C ALA A 94 -3.07 15.68 5.63
N GLY A 95 -4.20 15.14 5.16
CA GLY A 95 -5.17 14.46 6.04
C GLY A 95 -4.75 12.99 6.25
N GLY A 96 -5.02 12.45 7.43
CA GLY A 96 -4.86 11.03 7.73
C GLY A 96 -5.90 10.15 7.03
N GLY A 97 -5.58 8.85 6.87
CA GLY A 97 -6.52 7.82 6.40
C GLY A 97 -7.12 8.06 5.00
N GLY A 98 -6.34 8.62 4.06
CA GLY A 98 -6.77 8.93 2.68
C GLY A 98 -7.46 10.30 2.53
N SER A 99 -7.71 11.02 3.61
CA SER A 99 -8.35 12.34 3.53
C SER A 99 -7.47 13.36 2.80
N ARG A 100 -8.01 14.08 1.82
CA ARG A 100 -7.25 15.04 0.98
C ARG A 100 -6.63 16.19 1.76
N ASN A 101 -7.27 16.58 2.85
CA ASN A 101 -6.82 17.67 3.71
C ASN A 101 -7.40 17.50 5.14
N PRO A 102 -6.86 18.24 6.14
CA PRO A 102 -7.33 18.17 7.53
C PRO A 102 -8.82 18.47 7.71
N PHE A 103 -9.38 19.41 6.92
CA PHE A 103 -10.82 19.71 7.00
C PHE A 103 -11.67 18.50 6.61
N GLN A 104 -11.36 17.83 5.51
CA GLN A 104 -12.11 16.65 5.08
C GLN A 104 -11.98 15.50 6.09
N GLN A 105 -10.80 15.31 6.69
CA GLN A 105 -10.57 14.32 7.73
C GLN A 105 -11.47 14.59 8.96
N VAL A 106 -11.36 15.79 9.52
CA VAL A 106 -12.13 16.22 10.70
C VAL A 106 -13.63 16.16 10.40
N ASN A 107 -14.06 16.59 9.21
CA ASN A 107 -15.48 16.63 8.86
C ASN A 107 -16.07 15.23 8.66
N SER A 108 -15.33 14.30 8.04
CA SER A 108 -15.77 12.90 7.86
C SER A 108 -15.98 12.21 9.21
N TYR A 109 -15.03 12.38 10.12
CA TYR A 109 -15.18 11.86 11.47
C TYR A 109 -16.31 12.56 12.23
N ARG A 110 -16.40 13.89 12.14
CA ARG A 110 -17.48 14.66 12.76
C ARG A 110 -18.85 14.13 12.35
N PHE A 111 -19.08 13.84 11.06
CA PHE A 111 -20.32 13.21 10.61
C PHE A 111 -20.51 11.81 11.21
N SER A 112 -19.46 10.99 11.24
CA SER A 112 -19.51 9.65 11.84
C SER A 112 -19.87 9.70 13.33
N LEU A 113 -19.30 10.65 14.07
CA LEU A 113 -19.60 10.89 15.48
C LEU A 113 -21.03 11.39 15.69
N ILE A 114 -21.50 12.33 14.85
CA ILE A 114 -22.88 12.82 14.88
C ILE A 114 -23.85 11.65 14.72
N HIS A 115 -23.67 10.81 13.70
CA HIS A 115 -24.51 9.64 13.48
C HIS A 115 -24.44 8.67 14.66
N TYR A 116 -23.22 8.34 15.10
CA TYR A 116 -23.00 7.37 16.17
C TYR A 116 -23.68 7.76 17.49
N LEU A 117 -23.57 9.04 17.87
CA LEU A 117 -24.17 9.58 19.09
C LEU A 117 -25.68 9.78 18.92
N SER A 118 -26.14 10.26 17.76
CA SER A 118 -27.56 10.44 17.47
C SER A 118 -28.32 9.11 17.56
N ASP A 119 -27.78 8.04 16.98
CA ASP A 119 -28.38 6.70 17.02
C ASP A 119 -28.46 6.11 18.44
N ARG A 120 -27.67 6.66 19.38
CA ARG A 120 -27.61 6.25 20.78
C ARG A 120 -28.14 7.31 21.73
N GLY A 121 -28.83 8.33 21.20
CA GLY A 121 -29.31 9.47 21.98
C GLY A 121 -30.14 9.06 23.19
N GLU A 122 -31.01 8.06 23.07
CA GLU A 122 -31.85 7.55 24.17
C GLU A 122 -31.04 6.98 25.36
N LYS A 123 -29.83 6.47 25.10
CA LYS A 123 -28.93 5.97 26.14
C LYS A 123 -28.13 7.10 26.81
N ILE A 124 -28.01 8.23 26.13
CA ILE A 124 -27.21 9.37 26.57
C ILE A 124 -28.08 10.38 27.32
N LEU A 125 -29.15 10.87 26.67
CA LEU A 125 -29.93 12.02 27.12
C LEU A 125 -30.87 11.66 28.27
N GLU A 126 -31.06 12.59 29.20
CA GLU A 126 -32.09 12.46 30.24
C GLU A 126 -33.50 12.72 29.67
N GLN A 127 -34.54 12.12 30.27
CA GLN A 127 -35.93 12.12 29.75
C GLN A 127 -36.54 13.51 29.48
N LYS A 128 -35.96 14.60 29.98
CA LYS A 128 -36.44 15.98 29.79
C LYS A 128 -35.57 16.80 28.84
N HIS A 129 -34.57 16.19 28.22
CA HIS A 129 -33.55 16.88 27.41
C HIS A 129 -33.77 16.64 25.92
N GLU A 130 -34.85 17.23 25.38
CA GLU A 130 -35.29 17.00 23.99
C GLU A 130 -34.72 18.01 22.98
N ASN A 131 -34.08 19.10 23.44
CA ASN A 131 -33.60 20.20 22.58
C ASN A 131 -32.12 20.08 22.16
N ILE A 132 -31.58 18.86 22.12
CA ILE A 132 -30.19 18.63 21.69
C ILE A 132 -30.12 18.49 20.18
N SER A 133 -29.15 19.15 19.56
CA SER A 133 -28.84 18.98 18.14
C SER A 133 -27.37 18.63 17.95
N TRP A 134 -27.11 17.35 17.68
CA TRP A 134 -25.78 16.81 17.40
C TRP A 134 -25.11 17.51 16.20
N ALA A 135 -25.86 18.15 15.31
CA ALA A 135 -25.31 18.94 14.21
C ALA A 135 -24.40 20.11 14.66
N HIS A 136 -24.44 20.50 15.94
CA HIS A 136 -23.58 21.52 16.54
C HIS A 136 -22.21 21.00 17.01
N ILE A 137 -21.91 19.71 16.86
CA ILE A 137 -20.54 19.21 17.09
C ILE A 137 -19.61 20.01 16.17
N CYS A 138 -18.47 20.46 16.68
CA CYS A 138 -17.49 21.24 15.93
C CYS A 138 -16.28 20.40 15.58
N GLY A 139 -15.53 20.86 14.58
CA GLY A 139 -14.23 20.32 14.18
C GLY A 139 -13.13 21.37 14.34
N MET A 140 -11.93 20.94 14.64
CA MET A 140 -10.76 21.80 14.78
C MET A 140 -9.49 21.11 14.29
N ALA A 141 -8.74 21.78 13.42
CA ALA A 141 -7.36 21.43 13.14
C ALA A 141 -6.43 22.26 14.03
N ILE A 142 -5.63 21.60 14.87
CA ILE A 142 -4.72 22.25 15.82
C ILE A 142 -3.27 22.06 15.37
N PHE A 143 -2.59 23.17 15.08
CA PHE A 143 -1.19 23.20 14.71
C PHE A 143 -0.30 23.42 15.94
N HIS A 144 0.67 22.56 16.19
CA HIS A 144 1.55 22.72 17.37
C HIS A 144 2.62 23.81 17.18
N ARG A 145 2.76 24.36 15.98
CA ARG A 145 3.66 25.47 15.69
C ARG A 145 2.85 26.66 15.19
N SER A 146 3.48 27.84 15.19
CA SER A 146 2.80 29.06 14.79
C SER A 146 2.42 28.99 13.32
N ILE A 147 1.18 29.37 13.03
CA ILE A 147 0.72 29.57 11.65
C ILE A 147 0.25 31.00 11.45
N ILE A 148 0.36 31.48 10.21
CA ILE A 148 -0.30 32.70 9.75
C ILE A 148 -1.48 32.24 8.90
N PHE A 149 -2.70 32.51 9.36
CA PHE A 149 -3.91 32.05 8.70
C PHE A 149 -5.00 33.14 8.71
N ASP A 150 -5.59 33.43 7.55
CA ASP A 150 -6.76 34.29 7.45
C ASP A 150 -8.03 33.44 7.54
N ASN A 151 -8.76 33.59 8.64
CA ASN A 151 -10.01 32.86 8.86
C ASN A 151 -11.07 33.11 7.76
N ASN A 152 -10.97 34.21 7.00
CA ASN A 152 -11.86 34.49 5.88
C ASN A 152 -11.65 33.56 4.68
N GLU A 153 -10.54 32.83 4.61
CA GLU A 153 -10.33 31.79 3.60
C GLU A 153 -11.32 30.62 3.77
N ILE A 154 -11.79 30.37 4.99
CA ILE A 154 -12.81 29.36 5.25
C ILE A 154 -14.17 29.93 4.81
N PRO A 155 -14.96 29.23 3.97
CA PRO A 155 -16.31 29.67 3.61
C PRO A 155 -17.20 29.93 4.83
N ALA A 156 -18.01 31.00 4.80
CA ALA A 156 -18.82 31.44 5.96
C ALA A 156 -19.78 30.38 6.54
N LYS A 157 -20.20 29.40 5.73
CA LYS A 157 -21.00 28.26 6.20
C LYS A 157 -20.17 27.26 7.02
N ILE A 158 -18.91 27.07 6.65
CA ILE A 158 -17.96 26.14 7.27
C ILE A 158 -17.40 26.73 8.57
N GLN A 159 -17.14 28.04 8.61
CA GLN A 159 -16.65 28.75 9.80
C GLN A 159 -17.52 28.55 11.06
N ARG A 160 -18.79 28.18 10.90
CA ARG A 160 -19.74 27.96 12.00
C ARG A 160 -19.44 26.70 12.81
N TYR A 161 -18.79 25.71 12.20
CA TYR A 161 -18.57 24.41 12.83
C TYR A 161 -17.15 23.88 12.65
N PHE A 162 -16.30 24.55 11.87
CA PHE A 162 -14.91 24.16 11.68
C PHE A 162 -13.97 25.33 11.97
N HIS A 163 -12.88 25.04 12.67
CA HIS A 163 -11.92 26.02 13.13
C HIS A 163 -10.48 25.55 12.86
N VAL A 164 -9.59 26.51 12.69
CA VAL A 164 -8.15 26.28 12.64
C VAL A 164 -7.53 27.08 13.76
N ALA A 165 -6.63 26.46 14.51
CA ALA A 165 -5.91 27.10 15.60
C ALA A 165 -4.47 26.61 15.66
N ASP A 166 -3.59 27.40 16.27
CA ASP A 166 -2.22 27.01 16.58
C ASP A 166 -2.00 26.87 18.09
N TYR A 167 -0.78 26.52 18.48
CA TYR A 167 -0.39 26.32 19.88
C TYR A 167 -0.63 27.54 20.79
N LYS A 168 -0.79 28.75 20.24
CA LYS A 168 -1.10 29.95 21.02
C LYS A 168 -2.60 30.16 21.19
N THR A 169 -3.38 29.78 20.19
CA THR A 169 -4.79 30.19 20.04
C THR A 169 -5.79 29.07 20.30
N TYR A 170 -5.36 27.80 20.30
CA TYR A 170 -6.29 26.67 20.41
C TYR A 170 -7.04 26.63 21.75
N LEU A 171 -6.40 27.01 22.86
CA LEU A 171 -7.03 27.00 24.18
C LEU A 171 -8.17 28.02 24.25
N GLU A 172 -7.93 29.26 23.82
CA GLU A 172 -8.95 30.31 23.72
C GLU A 172 -10.10 29.84 22.83
N LYS A 173 -9.77 29.23 21.69
CA LYS A 173 -10.80 28.73 20.76
C LYS A 173 -11.64 27.60 21.36
N LEU A 174 -11.05 26.67 22.09
CA LEU A 174 -11.79 25.60 22.78
C LEU A 174 -12.72 26.16 23.87
N CYS A 175 -12.34 27.24 24.53
CA CYS A 175 -13.19 27.95 25.49
C CYS A 175 -14.38 28.63 24.78
N ASP A 176 -14.12 29.32 23.67
CA ASP A 176 -15.12 30.11 22.94
C ASP A 176 -16.16 29.27 22.21
N VAL A 177 -15.80 28.07 21.75
CA VAL A 177 -16.76 27.18 21.09
C VAL A 177 -17.83 26.75 22.08
N GLY A 178 -19.09 27.04 21.74
CA GLY A 178 -20.24 26.66 22.55
C GLY A 178 -21.56 26.80 21.80
N SER A 179 -22.51 25.94 22.13
CA SER A 179 -23.87 25.98 21.66
C SER A 179 -24.82 25.56 22.76
N THR A 180 -25.92 26.31 22.92
CA THR A 180 -27.03 25.93 23.80
C THR A 180 -27.70 24.62 23.34
N ASN A 181 -27.51 24.22 22.09
CA ASN A 181 -28.05 22.96 21.54
C ASN A 181 -27.19 21.73 21.88
N LEU A 182 -26.08 21.92 22.62
CA LEU A 182 -25.24 20.85 23.18
C LEU A 182 -25.05 21.05 24.69
N ALA A 183 -26.05 21.60 25.38
CA ALA A 183 -25.97 21.91 26.80
C ALA A 183 -26.09 20.65 27.67
N PHE A 184 -25.06 19.79 27.68
CA PHE A 184 -25.07 18.53 28.43
C PHE A 184 -24.93 18.71 29.94
N THR A 185 -25.62 17.86 30.71
CA THR A 185 -25.34 17.71 32.14
C THR A 185 -24.07 16.88 32.36
N ASP A 186 -23.44 17.00 33.52
CA ASP A 186 -22.28 16.18 33.89
C ASP A 186 -22.55 14.67 33.71
N LYS A 187 -23.78 14.22 34.03
CA LYS A 187 -24.18 12.82 33.87
C LYS A 187 -24.26 12.40 32.40
N GLU A 188 -24.78 13.25 31.54
CA GLU A 188 -24.87 12.98 30.10
C GLU A 188 -23.48 12.92 29.47
N ILE A 189 -22.54 13.77 29.90
CA ILE A 189 -21.14 13.69 29.48
C ILE A 189 -20.53 12.32 29.81
N TYR A 190 -20.78 11.77 31.02
CA TYR A 190 -20.32 10.41 31.36
C TYR A 190 -21.01 9.33 30.52
N ARG A 191 -22.30 9.47 30.21
CA ARG A 191 -22.98 8.51 29.32
C ARG A 191 -22.48 8.57 27.88
N ILE A 192 -22.03 9.74 27.40
CA ILE A 192 -21.32 9.85 26.11
C ILE A 192 -20.05 9.01 26.16
N LEU A 193 -19.26 9.10 27.23
CA LEU A 193 -18.07 8.27 27.40
C LEU A 193 -18.41 6.78 27.42
N ASP A 194 -19.45 6.37 28.16
CA ASP A 194 -19.89 4.98 28.22
C ASP A 194 -20.29 4.46 26.82
N VAL A 195 -21.02 5.27 26.06
CA VAL A 195 -21.40 4.95 24.68
C VAL A 195 -20.19 4.83 23.76
N LEU A 196 -19.16 5.66 23.97
CA LEU A 196 -17.89 5.60 23.25
C LEU A 196 -16.95 4.50 23.79
N SER A 197 -17.41 3.68 24.74
CA SER A 197 -16.62 2.62 25.39
C SER A 197 -15.37 3.12 26.12
N ILE A 198 -15.42 4.36 26.63
CA ILE A 198 -14.33 4.98 27.41
C ILE A 198 -14.56 4.71 28.90
N SER A 199 -13.81 3.76 29.44
CA SER A 199 -13.80 3.44 30.87
C SER A 199 -12.60 4.04 31.62
N SER A 200 -12.53 3.83 32.94
CA SER A 200 -11.41 4.22 33.79
C SER A 200 -10.07 3.58 33.42
N GLU A 201 -10.07 2.47 32.67
CA GLU A 201 -8.82 1.82 32.22
C GLU A 201 -8.07 2.66 31.18
N HIS A 202 -8.77 3.55 30.49
CA HIS A 202 -8.19 4.47 29.51
C HIS A 202 -7.74 5.79 30.15
N LEU A 203 -7.86 5.95 31.47
CA LEU A 203 -7.52 7.21 32.12
C LEU A 203 -6.03 7.51 31.88
N TYR A 204 -5.74 8.66 31.28
CA TYR A 204 -4.39 9.01 30.89
C TYR A 204 -3.58 9.50 32.08
N ASP A 205 -2.47 8.82 32.35
CA ASP A 205 -1.47 9.25 33.33
C ASP A 205 -0.20 9.72 32.60
N ALA A 206 0.02 11.04 32.61
CA ALA A 206 1.19 11.67 32.00
C ALA A 206 2.52 11.30 32.71
N THR A 207 2.45 10.71 33.91
CA THR A 207 3.60 10.31 34.74
C THR A 207 3.93 8.82 34.68
N ALA A 208 3.07 8.00 34.05
CA ALA A 208 3.29 6.56 33.94
C ALA A 208 4.54 6.25 33.08
N PRO A 209 5.41 5.31 33.51
CA PRO A 209 6.60 4.93 32.75
C PRO A 209 6.25 4.39 31.36
N ILE A 210 7.12 4.69 30.39
CA ILE A 210 6.95 4.27 29.00
C ILE A 210 7.20 2.75 28.92
N ASP A 211 6.16 1.93 29.06
CA ASP A 211 6.29 0.51 28.74
C ASP A 211 6.41 0.36 27.21
N GLU A 212 7.54 -0.19 26.75
CA GLU A 212 7.86 -0.45 25.32
C GLU A 212 7.27 -1.78 24.82
N THR A 213 6.49 -2.48 25.64
CA THR A 213 6.08 -3.85 25.37
C THR A 213 4.61 -3.93 25.00
N GLU A 214 4.29 -3.66 23.73
CA GLU A 214 3.27 -4.38 22.94
C GLU A 214 3.20 -3.78 21.53
N LYS A 215 4.19 -4.11 20.68
CA LYS A 215 3.95 -4.14 19.23
C LYS A 215 3.32 -5.47 18.89
N THR A 216 2.01 -5.57 19.10
CA THR A 216 1.21 -6.60 18.44
C THR A 216 1.35 -6.36 16.95
N LEU A 217 1.87 -7.34 16.19
CA LEU A 217 1.88 -7.31 14.73
C LEU A 217 0.43 -7.13 14.25
N SER A 218 0.03 -5.88 14.03
CA SER A 218 -1.28 -5.57 13.48
C SER A 218 -1.28 -6.06 12.04
N TYR A 219 -2.32 -6.81 11.72
CA TYR A 219 -2.65 -7.17 10.36
C TYR A 219 -3.10 -5.87 9.70
N ASP A 220 -2.23 -5.24 8.91
CA ASP A 220 -2.43 -3.94 8.25
C ASP A 220 -3.73 -3.93 7.40
N PRO A 221 -4.86 -3.42 7.94
CA PRO A 221 -6.13 -3.37 7.24
C PRO A 221 -6.07 -2.30 6.15
N ASP A 222 -5.28 -1.24 6.37
CA ASP A 222 -5.06 -0.14 5.44
C ASP A 222 -4.45 -0.66 4.15
N ARG A 223 -3.55 -1.65 4.18
CA ARG A 223 -3.00 -2.21 2.93
C ARG A 223 -4.04 -2.95 2.09
N MET A 224 -4.99 -3.66 2.72
CA MET A 224 -6.10 -4.31 2.00
C MET A 224 -7.17 -3.32 1.56
N GLN A 225 -7.39 -2.25 2.34
CA GLN A 225 -8.29 -1.15 2.02
C GLN A 225 -7.72 -0.29 0.89
N LYS A 226 -6.40 -0.02 0.88
CA LYS A 226 -5.61 0.57 -0.21
C LYS A 226 -5.70 -0.25 -1.48
N ILE A 227 -5.53 -1.58 -1.39
CA ILE A 227 -5.72 -2.48 -2.54
C ILE A 227 -7.17 -2.42 -3.05
N GLN A 228 -8.17 -2.27 -2.17
CA GLN A 228 -9.58 -2.13 -2.54
C GLN A 228 -9.93 -0.76 -3.12
N GLN A 229 -9.28 0.32 -2.68
CA GLN A 229 -9.44 1.69 -3.20
C GLN A 229 -8.77 1.87 -4.56
N LEU A 230 -7.63 1.21 -4.76
CA LEU A 230 -6.92 1.14 -6.03
C LEU A 230 -7.65 0.31 -7.11
N LEU A 231 -8.68 -0.44 -6.72
CA LEU A 231 -9.56 -1.16 -7.65
C LEU A 231 -10.71 -0.23 -8.05
N PRO A 232 -10.76 0.26 -9.30
CA PRO A 232 -11.79 1.20 -9.73
C PRO A 232 -13.18 0.56 -9.61
N GLU A 233 -14.05 1.22 -8.87
CA GLU A 233 -15.46 0.85 -8.80
C GLU A 233 -16.09 0.96 -10.21
N SER A 234 -16.67 -0.14 -10.68
CA SER A 234 -17.47 -0.24 -11.91
C SER A 234 -16.76 -0.11 -13.26
N VAL A 235 -15.56 -0.69 -13.42
CA VAL A 235 -14.99 -0.86 -14.77
C VAL A 235 -15.71 -1.97 -15.56
N THR A 236 -16.53 -1.57 -16.53
CA THR A 236 -17.16 -2.47 -17.51
C THR A 236 -16.21 -2.70 -18.69
N GLY A 237 -15.97 -3.97 -19.03
CA GLY A 237 -15.08 -4.38 -20.10
C GLY A 237 -13.80 -5.07 -19.61
N THR A 238 -13.55 -6.25 -20.13
CA THR A 238 -12.43 -7.13 -19.78
C THR A 238 -11.06 -6.46 -19.93
N GLU A 239 -10.85 -5.72 -21.02
CA GLU A 239 -9.58 -5.02 -21.30
C GLU A 239 -9.28 -3.91 -20.28
N LYS A 240 -10.31 -3.13 -19.91
CA LYS A 240 -10.15 -2.04 -18.94
C LYS A 240 -9.82 -2.54 -17.54
N LYS A 241 -10.35 -3.69 -17.13
CA LYS A 241 -10.00 -4.34 -15.85
C LYS A 241 -8.54 -4.79 -15.82
N VAL A 242 -8.06 -5.36 -16.93
CA VAL A 242 -6.66 -5.77 -17.06
C VAL A 242 -5.74 -4.56 -17.01
N LEU A 243 -6.03 -3.50 -17.78
CA LEU A 243 -5.27 -2.25 -17.76
C LEU A 243 -5.22 -1.64 -16.36
N SER A 244 -6.34 -1.62 -15.65
CA SER A 244 -6.40 -1.15 -14.27
C SER A 244 -5.50 -1.98 -13.35
N PHE A 245 -5.53 -3.32 -13.43
CA PHE A 245 -4.67 -4.17 -12.61
C PHE A 245 -3.18 -3.87 -12.82
N TYR A 246 -2.74 -3.76 -14.08
CA TYR A 246 -1.34 -3.45 -14.39
C TYR A 246 -0.96 -2.05 -13.90
N ASN A 247 -1.84 -1.06 -14.09
CA ASN A 247 -1.62 0.28 -13.58
C ASN A 247 -1.48 0.29 -12.06
N THR A 248 -2.35 -0.42 -11.34
CA THR A 248 -2.28 -0.58 -9.88
C THR A 248 -0.97 -1.25 -9.46
N MET A 249 -0.54 -2.33 -10.12
CA MET A 249 0.72 -3.00 -9.80
C MET A 249 1.94 -2.11 -10.06
N ILE A 250 1.94 -1.36 -11.16
CA ILE A 250 3.01 -0.41 -11.49
C ILE A 250 3.06 0.70 -10.44
N SER A 251 1.92 1.26 -10.03
CA SER A 251 1.86 2.26 -8.97
C SER A 251 2.38 1.72 -7.65
N LEU A 252 2.00 0.50 -7.26
CA LEU A 252 2.46 -0.15 -6.03
C LEU A 252 3.98 -0.43 -6.03
N GLU A 253 4.56 -0.80 -7.17
CA GLU A 253 6.01 -1.00 -7.29
C GLU A 253 6.77 0.32 -7.33
N ARG A 254 6.26 1.33 -8.03
CA ARG A 254 6.86 2.68 -8.08
C ARG A 254 6.88 3.37 -6.72
N LEU A 255 5.89 3.10 -5.86
CA LEU A 255 5.91 3.53 -4.45
C LEU A 255 7.09 2.94 -3.65
N ASN A 256 7.63 1.79 -4.06
CA ASN A 256 8.74 1.12 -3.37
C ASN A 256 10.13 1.40 -3.96
N GLU A 257 10.24 1.99 -5.16
CA GLU A 257 11.49 1.95 -5.96
C GLU A 257 12.06 3.30 -6.39
N ALA A 258 11.47 4.42 -6.01
CA ALA A 258 11.86 5.69 -6.61
C ALA A 258 13.15 6.32 -6.04
N SER A 259 14.30 5.89 -6.54
CA SER A 259 15.46 6.78 -6.70
C SER A 259 15.79 6.94 -8.17
N VAL A 260 16.00 8.17 -8.63
CA VAL A 260 16.70 8.42 -9.90
C VAL A 260 18.09 8.90 -9.52
N THR A 261 19.11 8.18 -9.95
CA THR A 261 20.51 8.55 -9.67
C THR A 261 21.11 9.29 -10.87
N ASN A 262 21.96 10.29 -10.56
CA ASN A 262 22.74 11.04 -11.55
C ASN A 262 21.90 11.72 -12.64
N VAL A 263 21.00 12.61 -12.22
CA VAL A 263 20.14 13.40 -13.11
C VAL A 263 20.93 14.55 -13.76
N PHE A 264 20.80 14.71 -15.07
CA PHE A 264 21.36 15.80 -15.85
C PHE A 264 20.25 16.59 -16.52
N HIS A 265 20.44 17.89 -16.73
CA HIS A 265 19.42 18.78 -17.29
C HIS A 265 19.82 19.30 -18.67
N LEU A 266 18.91 19.23 -19.63
CA LEU A 266 19.02 19.88 -20.95
C LEU A 266 18.14 21.11 -20.99
N SER A 267 18.67 22.23 -21.49
CA SER A 267 17.85 23.41 -21.80
C SER A 267 17.02 23.18 -23.06
N VAL A 268 15.77 23.63 -23.03
CA VAL A 268 14.76 23.36 -24.04
C VAL A 268 14.01 24.65 -24.39
N ASN A 269 13.85 24.90 -25.69
CA ASN A 269 13.05 26.02 -26.19
C ASN A 269 11.71 25.53 -26.75
N TRP A 270 10.67 25.59 -25.91
CA TRP A 270 9.33 25.08 -26.24
C TRP A 270 8.69 25.72 -27.48
N ALA A 271 9.10 26.94 -27.87
CA ALA A 271 8.57 27.59 -29.06
C ALA A 271 8.97 26.88 -30.37
N GLN A 272 9.96 26.00 -30.33
CA GLN A 272 10.54 25.33 -31.49
C GLN A 272 10.34 23.80 -31.47
N ILE A 273 9.51 23.30 -30.55
CA ILE A 273 9.40 21.87 -30.25
C ILE A 273 8.02 21.35 -30.60
N ASN A 274 8.02 20.18 -31.24
CA ASN A 274 6.83 19.37 -31.41
C ASN A 274 6.72 18.38 -30.24
N PHE A 275 5.66 18.47 -29.44
CA PHE A 275 5.46 17.60 -28.28
C PHE A 275 5.30 16.11 -28.66
N ASN A 276 4.86 15.83 -29.88
CA ASN A 276 4.66 14.45 -30.37
C ASN A 276 5.96 13.80 -30.84
N GLN A 277 6.98 14.61 -31.16
CA GLN A 277 8.22 14.13 -31.72
C GLN A 277 9.35 15.13 -31.43
N PHE A 278 9.99 14.93 -30.28
CA PHE A 278 11.22 15.60 -29.88
C PHE A 278 12.40 14.64 -30.07
N HIS A 279 13.51 15.15 -30.59
CA HIS A 279 14.71 14.37 -30.81
C HIS A 279 15.75 14.73 -29.75
N LEU A 280 16.02 13.79 -28.85
CA LEU A 280 17.01 13.92 -27.80
C LEU A 280 18.38 13.44 -28.31
N ASP A 281 19.34 14.35 -28.31
CA ASP A 281 20.75 14.04 -28.56
C ASP A 281 21.52 14.00 -27.24
N ILE A 282 21.77 12.79 -26.73
CA ILE A 282 22.52 12.55 -25.49
C ILE A 282 23.97 13.01 -25.63
N THR A 283 24.53 13.07 -26.84
CA THR A 283 25.93 13.43 -27.06
C THR A 283 26.22 14.89 -26.70
N THR A 284 25.18 15.73 -26.64
CA THR A 284 25.25 17.10 -26.13
C THR A 284 25.53 17.18 -24.62
N ILE A 285 25.49 16.05 -23.91
CA ILE A 285 25.80 15.93 -22.47
C ILE A 285 26.99 14.97 -22.27
N PRO A 286 28.25 15.43 -22.45
CA PRO A 286 29.40 14.53 -22.42
C PRO A 286 29.55 13.72 -21.11
N GLN A 287 29.20 14.31 -19.97
CA GLN A 287 29.25 13.66 -18.67
C GLN A 287 28.22 12.51 -18.57
N PHE A 288 26.99 12.77 -18.98
CA PHE A 288 25.93 11.76 -18.99
C PHE A 288 26.22 10.68 -20.03
N LEU A 289 26.67 11.03 -21.24
CA LEU A 289 27.04 10.07 -22.28
C LEU A 289 28.10 9.07 -21.78
N ASN A 290 29.15 9.56 -21.13
CA ASN A 290 30.20 8.67 -20.59
C ASN A 290 29.65 7.70 -19.55
N MET A 291 28.82 8.19 -18.63
CA MET A 291 28.16 7.35 -17.62
C MET A 291 27.21 6.34 -18.28
N TYR A 292 26.42 6.78 -19.26
CA TYR A 292 25.46 5.95 -19.98
C TYR A 292 26.15 4.83 -20.79
N LEU A 293 27.29 5.13 -21.42
CA LEU A 293 28.13 4.14 -22.12
C LEU A 293 28.80 3.15 -21.16
N GLN A 294 29.13 3.56 -19.93
CA GLN A 294 29.60 2.64 -18.90
C GLN A 294 28.48 1.70 -18.43
N ASN A 295 27.30 2.27 -18.14
CA ASN A 295 26.09 1.53 -17.79
C ASN A 295 25.75 0.46 -18.84
N ALA A 296 25.84 0.79 -20.14
CA ALA A 296 25.57 -0.14 -21.24
C ALA A 296 26.49 -1.39 -21.27
N ARG A 297 27.64 -1.35 -20.57
CA ARG A 297 28.57 -2.49 -20.46
C ARG A 297 28.32 -3.37 -19.24
N GLU A 298 27.45 -2.96 -18.32
CA GLU A 298 27.10 -3.75 -17.16
C GLU A 298 26.32 -5.01 -17.57
N SER A 299 26.35 -6.05 -16.73
CA SER A 299 25.56 -7.26 -16.99
C SER A 299 24.07 -6.94 -17.10
N PHE A 300 23.62 -5.91 -16.37
CA PHE A 300 22.23 -5.46 -16.33
C PHE A 300 22.18 -3.93 -16.41
N PRO A 301 22.29 -3.37 -17.63
CA PRO A 301 22.26 -1.92 -17.80
C PRO A 301 20.93 -1.35 -17.32
N LYS A 302 20.99 -0.21 -16.64
CA LYS A 302 19.84 0.62 -16.29
C LYS A 302 19.26 1.29 -17.53
N ASN A 303 17.96 1.60 -17.48
CA ASN A 303 17.27 2.25 -18.58
C ASN A 303 17.44 3.77 -18.56
N LEU A 304 17.17 4.39 -19.69
CA LEU A 304 17.19 5.85 -19.82
C LEU A 304 15.90 6.43 -19.24
N PHE A 305 16.02 7.20 -18.16
CA PHE A 305 14.95 8.04 -17.65
C PHE A 305 14.97 9.38 -18.40
N VAL A 306 13.80 9.86 -18.81
CA VAL A 306 13.62 11.23 -19.32
C VAL A 306 12.41 11.87 -18.65
N SER A 307 12.58 13.10 -18.14
CA SER A 307 11.49 13.89 -17.56
C SER A 307 11.26 15.21 -18.29
N LEU A 308 9.99 15.59 -18.33
CA LEU A 308 9.56 16.95 -18.60
C LEU A 308 9.46 17.70 -17.27
N ASN A 309 10.26 18.75 -17.14
CA ASN A 309 10.26 19.56 -15.93
C ASN A 309 9.23 20.68 -16.01
N VAL A 310 8.75 21.10 -14.85
CA VAL A 310 7.76 22.16 -14.67
C VAL A 310 8.23 23.13 -13.61
N TYR A 311 7.80 24.38 -13.72
CA TYR A 311 7.89 25.33 -12.63
C TYR A 311 6.80 25.04 -11.61
N PHE A 312 7.22 24.65 -10.41
CA PHE A 312 6.40 24.42 -9.24
C PHE A 312 6.94 25.31 -8.12
N ASP A 313 6.13 26.27 -7.66
CA ASP A 313 6.52 27.25 -6.63
C ASP A 313 7.84 27.99 -6.94
N GLY A 314 8.09 28.27 -8.23
CA GLY A 314 9.31 28.95 -8.69
C GLY A 314 10.54 28.05 -8.79
N GLU A 315 10.50 26.82 -8.29
CA GLU A 315 11.51 25.79 -8.52
C GLU A 315 11.16 24.96 -9.75
N GLU A 316 12.18 24.46 -10.44
CA GLU A 316 11.99 23.60 -11.60
C GLU A 316 12.15 22.13 -11.19
N ILE A 317 11.06 21.36 -11.28
CA ILE A 317 11.00 19.97 -10.82
C ILE A 317 10.58 19.01 -11.94
N PRO A 318 11.02 17.74 -11.93
CA PRO A 318 10.48 16.74 -12.84
C PRO A 318 9.05 16.37 -12.41
N LEU A 319 8.08 16.52 -13.32
CA LEU A 319 6.68 16.18 -13.03
C LEU A 319 6.12 15.11 -13.96
N PHE A 320 6.53 15.09 -15.22
CA PHE A 320 6.15 14.03 -16.15
C PHE A 320 7.37 13.29 -16.63
N TYR A 321 7.27 11.98 -16.85
CA TYR A 321 8.43 11.19 -17.27
C TYR A 321 8.08 10.01 -18.16
N SER A 322 9.11 9.46 -18.80
CA SER A 322 9.09 8.18 -19.48
C SER A 322 10.43 7.47 -19.30
N VAL A 323 10.42 6.15 -19.39
CA VAL A 323 11.60 5.30 -19.29
C VAL A 323 11.78 4.53 -20.59
N PHE A 324 12.94 4.70 -21.20
CA PHE A 324 13.30 4.09 -22.47
C PHE A 324 14.27 2.93 -22.24
N VAL A 325 13.93 1.78 -22.83
CA VAL A 325 14.69 0.54 -22.62
C VAL A 325 16.06 0.67 -23.30
N GLN A 326 17.13 0.41 -22.54
CA GLN A 326 18.52 0.53 -23.05
C GLN A 326 18.75 -0.24 -24.35
N SER A 327 18.21 -1.46 -24.45
CA SER A 327 18.40 -2.32 -25.62
C SER A 327 17.63 -1.87 -26.87
N GLU A 328 16.75 -0.89 -26.75
CA GLU A 328 15.99 -0.32 -27.88
C GLU A 328 16.62 0.99 -28.40
N ILE A 329 17.71 1.44 -27.78
CA ILE A 329 18.39 2.69 -28.13
C ILE A 329 19.67 2.37 -28.92
N ASP A 330 19.56 2.46 -30.24
CA ASP A 330 20.66 2.23 -31.18
C ASP A 330 21.41 3.53 -31.57
N ASP A 331 20.71 4.68 -31.56
CA ASP A 331 21.25 5.98 -31.94
C ASP A 331 21.12 7.00 -30.80
N TYR A 332 22.24 7.25 -30.11
CA TYR A 332 22.30 8.21 -28.99
C TYR A 332 22.18 9.68 -29.42
N GLN A 333 22.30 9.98 -30.72
CA GLN A 333 22.13 11.34 -31.24
C GLN A 333 20.68 11.67 -31.59
N ASN A 334 19.81 10.65 -31.64
CA ASN A 334 18.49 10.82 -32.22
C ASN A 334 17.40 9.98 -31.54
N ILE A 335 17.30 10.07 -30.22
CA ILE A 335 16.28 9.36 -29.46
C ILE A 335 14.94 10.09 -29.61
N SER A 336 13.95 9.42 -30.21
CA SER A 336 12.62 10.01 -30.43
C SER A 336 11.76 9.94 -29.16
N ILE A 337 11.25 11.09 -28.75
CA ILE A 337 10.46 11.29 -27.54
C ILE A 337 9.10 11.86 -27.92
N ASP A 338 8.03 11.20 -27.47
CA ASP A 338 6.67 11.73 -27.47
C ASP A 338 6.29 12.13 -26.05
N PHE A 339 6.30 13.43 -25.75
CA PHE A 339 5.95 13.94 -24.42
C PHE A 339 4.50 13.66 -24.03
N ASN A 340 3.61 13.45 -25.00
CA ASN A 340 2.22 13.11 -24.69
C ASN A 340 2.08 11.72 -24.04
N SER A 341 3.05 10.84 -24.31
CA SER A 341 3.11 9.51 -23.69
C SER A 341 3.63 9.51 -22.25
N PHE A 342 4.07 10.66 -21.72
CA PHE A 342 4.68 10.71 -20.40
C PHE A 342 3.64 10.50 -19.29
N ASP A 343 4.08 9.76 -18.26
CA ASP A 343 3.33 9.48 -17.04
C ASP A 343 3.67 10.50 -15.96
N LEU A 344 2.85 10.55 -14.89
CA LEU A 344 3.11 11.38 -13.72
C LEU A 344 4.28 10.81 -12.90
N PHE A 345 5.26 11.65 -12.58
CA PHE A 345 6.35 11.32 -11.66
C PHE A 345 5.90 11.62 -10.22
N THR A 346 5.27 10.63 -9.59
CA THR A 346 4.58 10.75 -8.29
C THR A 346 5.51 11.01 -7.09
N VAL A 347 6.78 10.71 -7.25
CA VAL A 347 7.82 10.78 -6.22
C VAL A 347 7.93 12.19 -5.67
N VAL A 348 8.05 13.17 -6.56
CA VAL A 348 8.19 14.58 -6.18
C VAL A 348 6.93 15.08 -5.47
N LEU A 349 5.75 14.62 -5.87
CA LEU A 349 4.50 14.98 -5.19
C LEU A 349 4.42 14.38 -3.78
N SER A 350 4.95 13.16 -3.61
CA SER A 350 5.02 12.49 -2.32
C SER A 350 6.01 13.20 -1.37
N GLU A 351 7.17 13.62 -1.88
CA GLU A 351 8.15 14.41 -1.13
C GLU A 351 7.61 15.78 -0.68
N LEU A 352 6.61 16.32 -1.39
CA LEU A 352 5.90 17.54 -1.01
C LEU A 352 4.78 17.29 0.02
N ASN A 353 4.66 16.08 0.57
CA ASN A 353 3.62 15.63 1.50
C ASN A 353 2.19 15.62 0.91
N LEU A 354 2.06 15.43 -0.40
CA LEU A 354 0.75 15.25 -1.01
C LEU A 354 0.20 13.85 -0.66
N THR A 355 -1.08 13.75 -0.33
CA THR A 355 -1.73 12.49 0.06
C THR A 355 -1.86 11.54 -1.13
N GLU A 356 -1.74 10.22 -0.89
CA GLU A 356 -1.87 9.15 -1.90
C GLU A 356 -3.15 9.31 -2.74
N ASP A 357 -4.31 9.51 -2.12
CA ASP A 357 -5.60 9.69 -2.81
C ASP A 357 -5.57 10.84 -3.85
N ILE A 358 -4.88 11.94 -3.54
CA ILE A 358 -4.76 13.05 -4.49
C ILE A 358 -3.82 12.66 -5.63
N ILE A 359 -2.69 12.02 -5.33
CA ILE A 359 -1.73 11.56 -6.34
C ILE A 359 -2.40 10.56 -7.30
N GLU A 360 -3.20 9.65 -6.77
CA GLU A 360 -3.98 8.68 -7.55
C GLU A 360 -5.02 9.37 -8.43
N ASP A 361 -5.75 10.34 -7.89
CA ASP A 361 -6.71 11.12 -8.67
C ASP A 361 -6.05 11.93 -9.79
N ILE A 362 -4.89 12.54 -9.52
CA ILE A 362 -4.13 13.23 -10.55
C ILE A 362 -3.68 12.23 -11.62
N SER A 363 -3.12 11.10 -11.22
CA SER A 363 -2.67 10.03 -12.13
C SER A 363 -3.81 9.51 -13.01
N ARG A 364 -4.98 9.26 -12.42
CA ARG A 364 -6.18 8.81 -13.12
C ARG A 364 -6.64 9.83 -14.14
N LYS A 365 -6.81 11.10 -13.76
CA LYS A 365 -7.25 12.15 -14.70
C LYS A 365 -6.21 12.40 -15.79
N ILE A 366 -4.91 12.38 -15.47
CA ILE A 366 -3.83 12.48 -16.46
C ILE A 366 -3.90 11.34 -17.49
N SER A 367 -4.24 10.12 -17.06
CA SER A 367 -4.31 8.96 -17.95
C SER A 367 -5.46 9.06 -18.99
N GLU A 368 -6.48 9.87 -18.71
CA GLU A 368 -7.59 10.15 -19.61
C GLU A 368 -7.20 11.20 -20.69
N GLU A 369 -6.17 12.00 -20.43
CA GLU A 369 -5.73 13.08 -21.30
C GLU A 369 -4.71 12.62 -22.34
N ARG A 370 -4.89 13.11 -23.57
CA ARG A 370 -4.02 12.75 -24.71
C ARG A 370 -2.86 13.70 -24.93
N ASN A 371 -2.90 14.90 -24.37
CA ASN A 371 -1.92 15.95 -24.59
C ASN A 371 -1.23 16.32 -23.28
N ILE A 372 0.09 16.47 -23.31
CA ILE A 372 0.89 16.88 -22.15
C ILE A 372 0.47 18.23 -21.56
N LEU A 373 -0.01 19.18 -22.36
CA LEU A 373 -0.50 20.47 -21.87
C LEU A 373 -1.83 20.34 -21.12
N ASP A 374 -2.72 19.45 -21.57
CA ASP A 374 -3.96 19.15 -20.86
C ASP A 374 -3.68 18.39 -19.57
N LYS A 375 -2.73 17.43 -19.59
CA LYS A 375 -2.20 16.78 -18.38
C LYS A 375 -1.68 17.81 -17.37
N LEU A 376 -0.89 18.79 -17.83
CA LEU A 376 -0.38 19.87 -16.97
C LEU A 376 -1.49 20.74 -16.38
N ARG A 377 -2.52 21.03 -17.18
CA ARG A 377 -3.70 21.79 -16.73
C ARG A 377 -4.47 21.04 -15.65
N VAL A 378 -4.68 19.73 -15.81
CA VAL A 378 -5.31 18.86 -14.81
C VAL A 378 -4.56 18.92 -13.48
N VAL A 379 -3.23 18.83 -13.49
CA VAL A 379 -2.41 18.94 -12.25
C VAL A 379 -2.60 20.32 -11.62
N SER A 380 -2.55 21.39 -12.42
CA SER A 380 -2.69 22.77 -11.96
C SER A 380 -4.05 23.02 -11.29
N GLU A 381 -5.13 22.51 -11.90
CA GLU A 381 -6.50 22.61 -11.38
C GLU A 381 -6.67 21.82 -10.07
N LEU A 382 -6.19 20.57 -10.02
CA LEU A 382 -6.32 19.71 -8.83
C LEU A 382 -5.50 20.19 -7.63
N LEU A 383 -4.33 20.77 -7.87
CA LEU A 383 -3.47 21.33 -6.82
C LEU A 383 -3.82 22.78 -6.46
N GLU A 384 -4.75 23.40 -7.20
CA GLU A 384 -5.12 24.82 -7.06
C GLU A 384 -3.89 25.74 -7.14
N MET A 385 -2.94 25.38 -8.02
CA MET A 385 -1.65 26.03 -8.18
C MET A 385 -1.37 26.35 -9.64
N LYS A 386 -0.67 27.46 -9.87
CA LYS A 386 -0.16 27.77 -11.20
C LYS A 386 1.09 26.93 -11.45
N ILE A 387 1.00 25.98 -12.37
CA ILE A 387 2.13 25.16 -12.82
C ILE A 387 2.30 25.41 -14.32
N SER A 388 3.54 25.62 -14.75
CA SER A 388 3.88 25.85 -16.15
C SER A 388 5.08 25.02 -16.55
N LEU A 389 5.29 24.79 -17.85
CA LEU A 389 6.49 24.12 -18.32
C LEU A 389 7.76 24.83 -17.84
N GLY A 390 8.75 24.02 -17.46
CA GLY A 390 10.09 24.47 -17.08
C GLY A 390 10.86 25.00 -18.29
N LYS A 391 12.17 25.21 -18.17
CA LYS A 391 13.06 25.49 -19.32
C LYS A 391 13.93 24.30 -19.66
N THR A 392 13.79 23.20 -18.94
CA THR A 392 14.65 22.03 -19.05
C THR A 392 13.87 20.73 -19.13
N ILE A 393 14.52 19.72 -19.68
CA ILE A 393 14.18 18.31 -19.47
C ILE A 393 15.29 17.68 -18.66
N SER A 394 14.98 16.64 -17.90
CA SER A 394 16.01 15.87 -17.21
C SER A 394 16.22 14.52 -17.85
N VAL A 395 17.47 14.05 -17.83
CA VAL A 395 17.84 12.70 -18.24
C VAL A 395 18.62 12.03 -17.11
N GLY A 396 18.43 10.73 -16.93
CA GLY A 396 19.07 9.98 -15.87
C GLY A 396 19.06 8.48 -16.14
N LEU A 397 19.59 7.71 -15.19
CA LEU A 397 19.45 6.27 -15.19
C LEU A 397 18.30 5.88 -14.26
N SER A 398 17.35 5.11 -14.77
CA SER A 398 16.24 4.61 -13.96
C SER A 398 16.72 3.47 -13.06
N ASP A 399 16.44 3.57 -11.76
CA ASP A 399 16.62 2.45 -10.81
C ASP A 399 15.39 1.52 -10.75
N GLU A 400 14.37 1.75 -11.58
CA GLU A 400 13.18 0.87 -11.66
C GLU A 400 13.61 -0.58 -11.90
N SER A 401 13.07 -1.50 -11.10
CA SER A 401 13.42 -2.90 -11.24
C SER A 401 12.92 -3.47 -12.57
N ARG A 402 13.57 -4.54 -13.01
CA ARG A 402 13.16 -5.33 -14.17
C ARG A 402 11.71 -5.80 -14.09
N PHE A 403 11.19 -5.96 -12.87
CA PHE A 403 9.81 -6.32 -12.64
C PHE A 403 8.87 -5.18 -13.02
N THR A 404 9.12 -3.97 -12.53
CA THR A 404 8.38 -2.74 -12.88
C THR A 404 8.41 -2.48 -14.38
N LEU A 405 9.58 -2.65 -15.02
CA LEU A 405 9.75 -2.52 -16.47
C LEU A 405 8.95 -3.56 -17.26
N GLN A 406 8.98 -4.82 -16.82
CA GLN A 406 8.20 -5.89 -17.45
C GLN A 406 6.70 -5.63 -17.33
N LEU A 407 6.24 -5.17 -16.16
CA LEU A 407 4.85 -4.77 -15.96
C LEU A 407 4.45 -3.62 -16.89
N GLN A 408 5.33 -2.63 -17.07
CA GLN A 408 5.07 -1.49 -17.95
C GLN A 408 5.09 -1.87 -19.44
N ALA A 409 5.98 -2.79 -19.85
CA ALA A 409 5.97 -3.36 -21.18
C ALA A 409 4.68 -4.15 -21.46
N GLU A 410 4.23 -4.96 -20.49
CA GLU A 410 2.95 -5.67 -20.56
C GLU A 410 1.78 -4.69 -20.65
N TYR A 411 1.74 -3.66 -19.81
CA TYR A 411 0.74 -2.59 -19.84
C TYR A 411 0.67 -1.88 -21.21
N ASN A 412 1.82 -1.48 -21.77
CA ASN A 412 1.90 -0.85 -23.07
C ASN A 412 1.43 -1.77 -24.20
N ASN A 413 1.70 -3.07 -24.10
CA ASN A 413 1.20 -4.05 -25.06
C ASN A 413 -0.32 -4.23 -24.99
N TRP A 414 -0.92 -4.12 -23.79
CA TRP A 414 -2.38 -4.04 -23.63
C TRP A 414 -2.95 -2.77 -24.26
N LEU A 415 -2.37 -1.59 -23.99
CA LEU A 415 -2.81 -0.33 -24.57
C LEU A 415 -2.76 -0.32 -26.11
N ARG A 416 -1.76 -0.97 -26.70
CA ARG A 416 -1.56 -1.07 -28.15
C ARG A 416 -2.39 -2.19 -28.80
N GLY A 417 -3.18 -2.93 -28.03
CA GLY A 417 -3.97 -4.07 -28.52
C GLY A 417 -3.12 -5.22 -29.07
N LYS A 418 -1.84 -5.31 -28.68
CA LYS A 418 -0.89 -6.34 -29.15
C LYS A 418 -1.03 -7.67 -28.40
N VAL A 419 -1.72 -7.67 -27.27
CA VAL A 419 -1.94 -8.83 -26.40
C VAL A 419 -3.43 -9.06 -26.23
N THR A 420 -3.84 -10.32 -26.36
CA THR A 420 -5.20 -10.78 -26.04
C THR A 420 -5.14 -11.68 -24.82
N LEU A 421 -6.22 -11.71 -24.03
CA LEU A 421 -6.29 -12.62 -22.89
C LEU A 421 -6.22 -14.06 -23.42
N PRO A 422 -5.23 -14.86 -22.99
CA PRO A 422 -5.12 -16.22 -23.49
C PRO A 422 -6.37 -17.02 -23.12
N GLU A 423 -7.09 -17.52 -24.12
CA GLU A 423 -8.33 -18.32 -23.94
C GLU A 423 -8.09 -19.56 -23.06
N ASN A 424 -6.86 -20.07 -23.06
CA ASN A 424 -6.44 -21.29 -22.38
C ASN A 424 -5.98 -21.10 -20.92
N ASN A 425 -5.84 -19.86 -20.41
CA ASN A 425 -5.38 -19.62 -19.02
C ASN A 425 -6.50 -19.06 -18.14
N SER A 426 -7.44 -19.94 -17.76
CA SER A 426 -8.66 -19.54 -17.06
C SER A 426 -8.42 -18.88 -15.69
N VAL A 427 -7.33 -19.22 -14.99
CA VAL A 427 -7.11 -18.71 -13.62
C VAL A 427 -6.68 -17.25 -13.65
N LEU A 428 -5.70 -16.91 -14.48
CA LEU A 428 -5.25 -15.53 -14.65
C LEU A 428 -6.36 -14.66 -15.23
N LYS A 429 -7.10 -15.16 -16.24
CA LYS A 429 -8.28 -14.46 -16.77
C LYS A 429 -9.30 -14.21 -15.67
N SER A 430 -9.72 -15.23 -14.94
CA SER A 430 -10.70 -15.09 -13.86
C SER A 430 -10.24 -14.13 -12.77
N PHE A 431 -8.95 -14.15 -12.42
CA PHE A 431 -8.36 -13.20 -11.47
C PHE A 431 -8.43 -11.76 -11.98
N LEU A 432 -7.92 -11.50 -13.20
CA LEU A 432 -7.89 -10.15 -13.78
C LEU A 432 -9.28 -9.57 -14.08
N THR A 433 -10.27 -10.43 -14.34
CA THR A 433 -11.65 -10.02 -14.67
C THR A 433 -12.60 -10.04 -13.48
N ASN A 434 -12.14 -10.56 -12.33
CA ASN A 434 -12.97 -10.88 -11.17
C ASN A 434 -14.13 -11.84 -11.50
N GLU A 435 -13.86 -12.83 -12.35
CA GLU A 435 -14.79 -13.92 -12.66
C GLU A 435 -14.54 -15.12 -11.72
N LYS A 436 -15.55 -15.97 -11.52
CA LYS A 436 -15.40 -17.18 -10.71
C LYS A 436 -14.40 -18.14 -11.36
N ILE A 437 -13.38 -18.55 -10.61
CA ILE A 437 -12.47 -19.63 -11.01
C ILE A 437 -13.23 -20.95 -10.96
N SER A 438 -13.39 -21.62 -12.09
CA SER A 438 -14.00 -22.95 -12.12
C SER A 438 -13.15 -23.96 -11.35
N SER A 439 -13.80 -24.77 -10.52
CA SER A 439 -13.12 -25.67 -9.57
C SER A 439 -12.48 -26.89 -10.21
N PHE A 440 -12.95 -27.40 -11.35
CA PHE A 440 -12.58 -28.73 -11.83
C PHE A 440 -11.71 -28.73 -13.11
N ILE A 441 -10.65 -29.53 -13.14
CA ILE A 441 -9.75 -29.71 -14.30
C ILE A 441 -10.14 -30.94 -15.11
N SER A 442 -10.27 -32.12 -14.47
CA SER A 442 -10.53 -33.42 -15.13
C SER A 442 -10.69 -34.55 -14.10
N ASP A 443 -11.44 -35.61 -14.44
CA ASP A 443 -11.58 -36.87 -13.68
C ASP A 443 -10.49 -37.91 -14.05
N THR A 444 -9.52 -37.55 -14.91
CA THR A 444 -8.46 -38.48 -15.33
C THR A 444 -7.70 -39.03 -14.11
N PRO A 445 -7.59 -40.37 -13.95
CA PRO A 445 -6.87 -40.97 -12.85
C PRO A 445 -5.39 -40.57 -12.91
N LEU A 446 -4.95 -39.76 -11.96
CA LEU A 446 -3.54 -39.42 -11.81
C LEU A 446 -2.82 -40.55 -11.11
N GLU A 447 -1.61 -40.86 -11.58
CA GLU A 447 -0.74 -41.72 -10.81
C GLU A 447 -0.33 -41.00 -9.52
N TYR A 448 -0.53 -41.67 -8.38
CA TYR A 448 -0.20 -41.12 -7.07
C TYR A 448 1.00 -41.84 -6.44
N VAL A 449 2.01 -41.06 -6.07
CA VAL A 449 3.14 -41.50 -5.24
C VAL A 449 3.20 -40.70 -3.95
N GLN A 450 3.58 -41.40 -2.88
CA GLN A 450 3.83 -40.78 -1.59
C GLN A 450 5.31 -40.99 -1.25
N ILE A 451 6.10 -39.92 -1.30
CA ILE A 451 7.55 -39.94 -1.10
C ILE A 451 7.97 -39.45 0.29
N THR A 452 7.03 -38.92 1.08
CA THR A 452 7.24 -38.66 2.52
C THR A 452 6.00 -39.07 3.31
N ASN A 453 6.13 -39.26 4.63
CA ASN A 453 4.97 -39.58 5.45
C ASN A 453 3.99 -38.40 5.52
N LEU A 454 2.80 -38.59 4.97
CA LEU A 454 1.71 -37.63 5.01
C LEU A 454 0.54 -38.15 5.84
N ASN A 455 -0.07 -37.28 6.64
CA ASN A 455 -1.35 -37.57 7.30
C ASN A 455 -2.53 -37.40 6.32
N THR A 456 -3.75 -37.69 6.77
CA THR A 456 -4.95 -37.66 5.91
C THR A 456 -5.22 -36.29 5.29
N SER A 457 -5.06 -35.19 6.04
CA SER A 457 -5.30 -33.84 5.52
C SER A 457 -4.25 -33.42 4.49
N GLN A 458 -2.98 -33.76 4.73
CA GLN A 458 -1.89 -33.52 3.79
C GLN A 458 -2.05 -34.36 2.50
N LYS A 459 -2.46 -35.63 2.60
CA LYS A 459 -2.78 -36.47 1.42
C LYS A 459 -3.90 -35.86 0.60
N ARG A 460 -4.95 -35.36 1.26
CA ARG A 460 -6.05 -34.65 0.59
C ARG A 460 -5.54 -33.40 -0.11
N ALA A 461 -4.66 -32.62 0.52
CA ALA A 461 -4.07 -31.42 -0.08
C ALA A 461 -3.28 -31.74 -1.36
N VAL A 462 -2.46 -32.81 -1.36
CA VAL A 462 -1.73 -33.24 -2.57
C VAL A 462 -2.70 -33.62 -3.70
N LYS A 463 -3.78 -34.35 -3.40
CA LYS A 463 -4.78 -34.73 -4.41
C LYS A 463 -5.52 -33.52 -4.99
N LEU A 464 -5.94 -32.59 -4.12
CA LEU A 464 -6.64 -31.37 -4.55
C LEU A 464 -5.76 -30.50 -5.47
N ALA A 465 -4.44 -30.46 -5.25
CA ALA A 465 -3.51 -29.67 -6.06
C ALA A 465 -3.51 -30.04 -7.55
N PHE A 466 -3.95 -31.25 -7.92
CA PHE A 466 -4.07 -31.66 -9.32
C PHE A 466 -5.51 -31.75 -9.83
N ASN A 467 -6.49 -31.84 -8.93
CA ASN A 467 -7.90 -31.93 -9.31
C ASN A 467 -8.58 -30.55 -9.37
N GLN A 468 -7.92 -29.51 -8.88
CA GLN A 468 -8.46 -28.15 -8.80
C GLN A 468 -7.58 -27.15 -9.58
N ARG A 469 -8.21 -26.17 -10.23
CA ARG A 469 -7.49 -25.07 -10.92
C ARG A 469 -6.75 -24.15 -9.95
N LEU A 470 -7.28 -24.00 -8.74
CA LEU A 470 -6.66 -23.25 -7.65
C LEU A 470 -6.86 -24.02 -6.34
N SER A 471 -5.79 -24.25 -5.61
CA SER A 471 -5.81 -24.87 -4.27
C SER A 471 -5.12 -23.97 -3.27
N ILE A 472 -5.82 -23.63 -2.18
CA ILE A 472 -5.27 -22.87 -1.05
C ILE A 472 -5.06 -23.84 0.10
N ILE A 473 -3.81 -24.05 0.49
CA ILE A 473 -3.43 -24.98 1.57
C ILE A 473 -2.90 -24.15 2.74
N THR A 474 -3.65 -24.14 3.84
CA THR A 474 -3.27 -23.45 5.08
C THR A 474 -2.65 -24.45 6.06
N GLY A 475 -1.63 -24.00 6.80
CA GLY A 475 -0.97 -24.84 7.80
C GLY A 475 -0.15 -24.00 8.79
N PRO A 476 -0.40 -24.11 10.11
CA PRO A 476 0.43 -23.50 11.15
C PRO A 476 1.93 -23.86 11.05
N PRO A 477 2.83 -23.15 11.77
CA PRO A 477 4.24 -23.55 11.87
C PRO A 477 4.39 -25.02 12.31
N GLY A 478 5.39 -25.73 11.77
CA GLY A 478 5.64 -27.13 12.12
C GLY A 478 4.74 -28.20 11.47
N THR A 479 3.68 -27.83 10.75
CA THR A 479 2.69 -28.77 10.17
C THR A 479 3.15 -29.52 8.90
N GLY A 480 4.44 -29.53 8.60
CA GLY A 480 4.99 -30.29 7.47
C GLY A 480 4.67 -29.73 6.08
N LYS A 481 4.39 -28.43 5.92
CA LYS A 481 4.10 -27.79 4.61
C LYS A 481 5.10 -28.16 3.51
N SER A 482 6.41 -28.15 3.82
CA SER A 482 7.44 -28.54 2.85
C SER A 482 7.32 -30.01 2.42
N GLN A 483 6.86 -30.91 3.29
CA GLN A 483 6.61 -32.31 2.91
C GLN A 483 5.47 -32.41 1.89
N VAL A 484 4.40 -31.63 2.07
CA VAL A 484 3.29 -31.55 1.11
C VAL A 484 3.79 -31.06 -0.25
N VAL A 485 4.56 -29.97 -0.27
CA VAL A 485 5.13 -29.39 -1.50
C VAL A 485 6.00 -30.39 -2.26
N VAL A 486 6.91 -31.09 -1.57
CA VAL A 486 7.78 -32.09 -2.20
C VAL A 486 6.95 -33.23 -2.81
N ASN A 487 5.88 -33.69 -2.14
CA ASN A 487 4.98 -34.70 -2.72
C ASN A 487 4.22 -34.16 -3.94
N ILE A 488 3.73 -32.91 -3.91
CA ILE A 488 3.08 -32.29 -5.08
C ILE A 488 4.05 -32.30 -6.26
N MET A 489 5.28 -31.81 -6.08
CA MET A 489 6.27 -31.78 -7.18
C MET A 489 6.63 -33.18 -7.69
N ALA A 490 6.79 -34.18 -6.82
CA ALA A 490 7.07 -35.55 -7.26
C ALA A 490 5.93 -36.16 -8.08
N ASN A 491 4.67 -35.93 -7.67
CA ASN A 491 3.52 -36.35 -8.46
C ASN A 491 3.44 -35.58 -9.79
N ALA A 492 3.84 -34.31 -9.81
CA ALA A 492 3.88 -33.53 -11.05
C ALA A 492 4.92 -34.08 -12.03
N VAL A 493 6.10 -34.48 -11.55
CA VAL A 493 7.13 -35.13 -12.38
C VAL A 493 6.61 -36.42 -13.00
N ILE A 494 5.97 -37.30 -12.21
CA ILE A 494 5.44 -38.59 -12.69
C ILE A 494 4.32 -38.40 -13.72
N ASN A 495 3.46 -37.42 -13.50
CA ASN A 495 2.37 -37.11 -14.41
C ASN A 495 2.81 -36.13 -15.54
N ASN A 496 4.12 -35.93 -15.75
CA ASN A 496 4.70 -35.12 -16.83
C ASN A 496 4.16 -33.67 -16.89
N HIS A 497 3.90 -33.07 -15.73
CA HIS A 497 3.51 -31.67 -15.62
C HIS A 497 4.73 -30.74 -15.54
N LYS A 498 4.64 -29.59 -16.22
CA LYS A 498 5.59 -28.48 -16.04
C LYS A 498 5.25 -27.76 -14.74
N VAL A 499 6.25 -27.50 -13.90
CA VAL A 499 6.07 -26.87 -12.59
C VAL A 499 6.97 -25.65 -12.45
N LEU A 500 6.37 -24.52 -12.07
CA LEU A 500 7.09 -23.38 -11.51
C LEU A 500 6.88 -23.38 -9.99
N PHE A 501 7.97 -23.44 -9.24
CA PHE A 501 7.92 -23.34 -7.78
C PHE A 501 8.60 -22.04 -7.33
N ALA A 502 7.88 -21.22 -6.57
CA ALA A 502 8.33 -19.90 -6.14
C ALA A 502 8.02 -19.65 -4.65
N SER A 503 8.81 -18.80 -4.00
CA SER A 503 8.60 -18.34 -2.63
C SER A 503 9.26 -16.98 -2.39
N LYS A 504 8.72 -16.19 -1.46
CA LYS A 504 9.38 -14.95 -0.99
C LYS A 504 10.67 -15.23 -0.20
N ASN A 505 10.89 -16.46 0.27
CA ASN A 505 12.08 -16.83 1.04
C ASN A 505 12.96 -17.82 0.25
N ASN A 506 14.16 -17.39 -0.15
CA ASN A 506 15.12 -18.24 -0.85
C ASN A 506 15.42 -19.55 -0.11
N LYS A 507 15.57 -19.53 1.23
CA LYS A 507 15.81 -20.75 2.02
C LYS A 507 14.68 -21.77 1.87
N ALA A 508 13.43 -21.33 1.70
CA ALA A 508 12.30 -22.24 1.49
C ALA A 508 12.38 -22.93 0.12
N VAL A 509 12.81 -22.20 -0.91
CA VAL A 509 13.06 -22.74 -2.25
C VAL A 509 14.18 -23.76 -2.20
N ASP A 510 15.31 -23.40 -1.59
CA ASP A 510 16.51 -24.23 -1.56
C ASP A 510 16.28 -25.53 -0.77
N ASN A 511 15.59 -25.45 0.37
CA ASN A 511 15.23 -26.62 1.18
C ASN A 511 14.38 -27.64 0.39
N VAL A 512 13.47 -27.14 -0.44
CA VAL A 512 12.58 -27.97 -1.25
C VAL A 512 13.32 -28.51 -2.47
N TYR A 513 14.14 -27.69 -3.12
CA TYR A 513 15.02 -28.06 -4.23
C TYR A 513 15.98 -29.19 -3.84
N GLN A 514 16.69 -29.05 -2.72
CA GLN A 514 17.61 -30.08 -2.22
C GLN A 514 16.88 -31.39 -1.91
N LYS A 515 15.71 -31.32 -1.26
CA LYS A 515 14.93 -32.51 -0.90
C LYS A 515 14.45 -33.28 -2.13
N ILE A 516 13.99 -32.60 -3.17
CA ILE A 516 13.52 -33.30 -4.38
C ILE A 516 14.67 -33.74 -5.27
N ASN A 517 15.72 -32.93 -5.41
CA ASN A 517 16.88 -33.30 -6.22
C ASN A 517 17.64 -34.48 -5.61
N GLY A 518 17.68 -34.59 -4.28
CA GLY A 518 18.21 -35.77 -3.58
C GLY A 518 17.42 -37.06 -3.78
N LEU A 519 16.21 -36.99 -4.36
CA LEU A 519 15.38 -38.16 -4.71
C LEU A 519 15.47 -38.53 -6.20
N LEU A 520 16.23 -37.76 -7.00
CA LEU A 520 16.35 -37.95 -8.45
C LEU A 520 17.81 -38.23 -8.84
N ASP A 521 18.00 -39.13 -9.82
CA ASP A 521 19.34 -39.48 -10.31
C ASP A 521 19.91 -38.44 -11.29
N THR A 522 19.12 -37.43 -11.67
CA THR A 522 19.51 -36.39 -12.62
C THR A 522 18.96 -35.05 -12.20
N GLU A 523 19.72 -33.99 -12.49
CA GLU A 523 19.22 -32.61 -12.43
C GLU A 523 18.00 -32.53 -13.35
N TYR A 524 16.80 -32.36 -12.78
CA TYR A 524 15.52 -32.20 -13.50
C TYR A 524 14.87 -30.84 -13.19
N PHE A 525 15.38 -30.16 -12.16
CA PHE A 525 14.93 -28.84 -11.73
C PHE A 525 16.01 -27.82 -12.03
N VAL A 526 15.60 -26.65 -12.51
CA VAL A 526 16.49 -25.50 -12.74
C VAL A 526 16.20 -24.46 -11.66
N ARG A 527 17.22 -24.06 -10.91
CA ARG A 527 17.12 -23.06 -9.83
C ARG A 527 17.63 -21.72 -10.34
N PHE A 528 16.70 -20.79 -10.58
CA PHE A 528 16.99 -19.38 -10.88
C PHE A 528 17.15 -18.57 -9.60
N GLY A 529 17.93 -17.48 -9.59
CA GLY A 529 18.13 -16.66 -8.40
C GLY A 529 18.99 -15.42 -8.64
N ASN A 530 19.93 -15.15 -7.73
CA ASN A 530 20.95 -14.11 -7.91
C ASN A 530 21.93 -14.48 -9.04
N ASN A 531 22.89 -13.61 -9.34
CA ASN A 531 23.84 -13.80 -10.45
C ASN A 531 24.58 -15.14 -10.38
N GLU A 532 25.03 -15.53 -9.19
CA GLU A 532 25.71 -16.81 -8.98
C GLU A 532 24.81 -18.01 -9.31
N LEU A 533 23.58 -18.03 -8.80
CA LEU A 533 22.60 -19.08 -9.09
C LEU A 533 22.22 -19.11 -10.57
N ASN A 534 22.09 -17.94 -11.21
CA ASN A 534 21.77 -17.85 -12.63
C ASN A 534 22.89 -18.36 -13.52
N SER A 535 24.16 -18.13 -13.16
CA SER A 535 25.30 -18.73 -13.87
C SER A 535 25.29 -20.26 -13.78
N VAL A 536 24.91 -20.83 -12.63
CA VAL A 536 24.73 -22.29 -12.48
C VAL A 536 23.56 -22.78 -13.34
N ALA A 537 22.42 -22.07 -13.31
CA ALA A 537 21.26 -22.39 -14.13
C ALA A 537 21.60 -22.39 -15.63
N GLU A 538 22.38 -21.41 -16.09
CA GLU A 538 22.84 -21.32 -17.48
C GLU A 538 23.65 -22.55 -17.90
N GLN A 539 24.57 -23.01 -17.04
CA GLN A 539 25.34 -24.22 -17.31
C GLN A 539 24.45 -25.47 -17.42
N VAL A 540 23.48 -25.60 -16.51
CA VAL A 540 22.51 -26.70 -16.52
C VAL A 540 21.65 -26.65 -17.80
N LEU A 541 21.15 -25.48 -18.18
CA LEU A 541 20.37 -25.27 -19.40
C LEU A 541 21.19 -25.60 -20.66
N LYS A 542 22.45 -25.15 -20.75
CA LYS A 542 23.34 -25.50 -21.86
C LYS A 542 23.55 -27.01 -21.98
N LYS A 543 23.72 -27.72 -20.85
CA LYS A 543 23.80 -29.18 -20.85
C LYS A 543 22.52 -29.82 -21.42
N PHE A 544 21.34 -29.34 -21.02
CA PHE A 544 20.08 -29.85 -21.54
C PHE A 544 19.90 -29.56 -23.03
N VAL A 545 20.17 -28.33 -23.47
CA VAL A 545 20.09 -27.95 -24.89
C VAL A 545 21.00 -28.85 -25.72
N ASN A 546 22.27 -29.02 -25.31
CA ASN A 546 23.21 -29.89 -26.02
C ASN A 546 22.75 -31.35 -26.07
N GLN A 547 22.12 -31.87 -25.00
CA GLN A 547 21.55 -33.24 -24.99
C GLN A 547 20.36 -33.37 -25.95
N ILE A 548 19.47 -32.37 -26.00
CA ILE A 548 18.33 -32.35 -26.92
C ILE A 548 18.82 -32.24 -28.37
N THR A 549 19.77 -31.36 -28.66
CA THR A 549 20.31 -31.13 -30.01
C THR A 549 21.11 -32.33 -30.52
N ALA A 550 21.72 -33.12 -29.63
CA ALA A 550 22.46 -34.34 -30.00
C ALA A 550 21.57 -35.58 -30.22
N GLU A 551 20.23 -35.45 -30.21
CA GLU A 551 19.24 -36.56 -30.20
C GLU A 551 19.47 -37.61 -29.10
N GLN A 552 20.34 -37.30 -28.13
CA GLN A 552 20.53 -38.07 -26.92
C GLN A 552 19.47 -37.63 -25.92
N ILE A 553 18.20 -37.89 -26.24
CA ILE A 553 17.12 -37.86 -25.26
C ILE A 553 17.01 -39.29 -24.74
N PRO A 554 17.78 -39.69 -23.72
CA PRO A 554 17.45 -40.92 -23.04
C PRO A 554 16.02 -40.75 -22.51
N ASP A 555 15.21 -41.82 -22.60
CA ASP A 555 13.90 -41.91 -21.97
C ASP A 555 14.05 -41.95 -20.43
N LYS A 556 14.68 -40.90 -19.88
CA LYS A 556 14.94 -40.68 -18.47
C LYS A 556 13.63 -40.46 -17.72
N LYS A 557 12.53 -40.18 -18.42
CA LYS A 557 11.19 -40.01 -17.84
C LYS A 557 10.75 -41.27 -17.11
N GLU A 558 10.81 -42.41 -17.79
CA GLU A 558 10.40 -43.69 -17.20
C GLU A 558 11.38 -44.11 -16.10
N LYS A 559 12.69 -43.85 -16.27
CA LYS A 559 13.70 -44.11 -15.24
C LYS A 559 13.49 -43.27 -13.98
N GLN A 560 13.20 -41.97 -14.08
CA GLN A 560 12.96 -41.11 -12.93
C GLN A 560 11.61 -41.38 -12.26
N ALA A 561 10.55 -41.61 -13.04
CA ALA A 561 9.29 -42.09 -12.51
C ALA A 561 9.49 -43.42 -11.77
N SER A 562 10.31 -44.34 -12.30
CA SER A 562 10.68 -45.58 -11.61
C SER A 562 11.44 -45.34 -10.30
N ASN A 563 12.34 -44.35 -10.22
CA ASN A 563 13.07 -44.03 -8.99
C ASN A 563 12.18 -43.43 -7.92
N LEU A 564 11.31 -42.48 -8.27
CA LEU A 564 10.29 -41.96 -7.36
C LEU A 564 9.31 -43.07 -6.92
N ARG A 565 8.99 -44.01 -7.81
CA ARG A 565 8.18 -45.21 -7.48
C ARG A 565 8.92 -46.17 -6.55
N LYS A 566 10.25 -46.33 -6.62
CA LYS A 566 11.03 -47.13 -5.66
C LYS A 566 10.95 -46.57 -4.23
N HIS A 567 10.79 -45.25 -4.09
CA HIS A 567 10.53 -44.60 -2.82
C HIS A 567 9.09 -44.77 -2.28
N LYS A 568 8.19 -45.52 -2.98
CA LYS A 568 6.86 -45.90 -2.45
C LYS A 568 6.93 -46.70 -1.14
N GLU A 569 8.04 -47.39 -0.91
CA GLU A 569 8.27 -48.13 0.33
C GLU A 569 9.39 -47.47 1.14
N PHE A 570 9.02 -46.58 2.06
CA PHE A 570 9.91 -46.30 3.17
C PHE A 570 9.98 -47.56 4.05
N PRO A 571 11.18 -48.00 4.47
CA PRO A 571 11.29 -49.10 5.42
C PRO A 571 10.56 -48.67 6.68
N ARG A 572 9.54 -49.43 7.09
CA ARG A 572 9.01 -49.38 8.46
C ARG A 572 10.20 -49.67 9.38
N ARG A 573 10.86 -48.63 9.91
CA ARG A 573 11.79 -48.81 11.02
C ARG A 573 10.99 -49.52 12.11
N LYS A 574 11.42 -50.73 12.45
CA LYS A 574 10.88 -51.56 13.53
C LYS A 574 10.76 -50.70 14.78
N LEU A 575 9.55 -50.28 15.12
CA LEU A 575 9.19 -50.03 16.49
C LEU A 575 9.11 -51.41 17.13
N SER A 576 10.17 -51.80 17.81
CA SER A 576 10.23 -53.01 18.64
C SER A 576 9.12 -52.94 19.68
N ALA A 577 8.14 -53.83 19.55
CA ALA A 577 7.20 -54.13 20.60
C ALA A 577 7.95 -54.79 21.77
N THR A 578 8.05 -54.08 22.89
CA THR A 578 8.27 -54.69 24.20
C THR A 578 7.65 -53.74 25.24
N THR A 579 6.48 -54.17 25.76
CA THR A 579 5.98 -54.03 27.15
C THR A 579 5.92 -52.60 27.71
N VAL A 580 4.79 -52.04 28.16
CA VAL A 580 3.97 -52.52 29.28
C VAL A 580 2.54 -51.96 29.17
N LEU A 581 1.64 -52.84 29.59
CA LEU A 581 0.22 -52.76 29.92
C LEU A 581 -0.23 -51.55 30.78
N ASP A 582 -1.55 -51.45 30.87
CA ASP A 582 -2.38 -50.76 31.87
C ASP A 582 -2.70 -49.29 31.58
N THR A 583 -3.94 -48.80 31.67
CA THR A 583 -5.26 -49.35 32.00
C THR A 583 -6.27 -48.24 31.69
N ASN A 584 -7.51 -48.60 31.31
CA ASN A 584 -8.77 -47.85 31.56
C ASN A 584 -8.92 -46.43 30.94
N HIS A 585 -10.07 -45.95 30.47
CA HIS A 585 -11.44 -46.42 30.31
C HIS A 585 -12.14 -45.41 29.36
N LYS A 586 -13.16 -45.86 28.61
CA LYS A 586 -14.49 -45.22 28.35
C LYS A 586 -14.59 -43.68 28.54
N ALA A 587 -15.31 -42.89 27.75
CA ALA A 587 -16.27 -43.04 26.67
C ALA A 587 -16.74 -41.62 26.28
N SER A 588 -17.45 -41.49 25.13
CA SER A 588 -18.44 -40.44 24.79
C SER A 588 -17.95 -38.98 24.70
N PHE A 589 -18.29 -38.20 23.67
CA PHE A 589 -19.67 -37.82 23.34
C PHE A 589 -19.84 -37.38 21.87
N ASN A 590 -21.03 -37.67 21.35
CA ASN A 590 -21.66 -37.03 20.20
C ASN A 590 -21.82 -35.51 20.44
N HIS A 591 -21.51 -34.67 19.47
CA HIS A 591 -22.48 -34.00 18.59
C HIS A 591 -21.77 -33.22 17.48
#